data_AF-A0A959AZS6-F1
#
_entry.id   AF-A0A959AZS6-F1
#
_cell.length_a   1.000
_cell.length_b   1.000
_cell.length_c   1.000
_cell.angle_alpha   90.00
_cell.angle_beta   90.00
_cell.angle_gamma   90.00
#
_symmetry.space_group_name_H-M   'P 1'
#
loop_
_entity.id
_entity.type
_entity.pdbx_description
1 polymer ?
#
loop_
_entity_poly.entity_id
_entity_poly.type
_entity_poly.pdbx_seq_one_letter_code
_entity_poly.pdbx_strand_id
1 'polypeptide(L)' 'MIIVEVRENESIDRALKKYKMKYNRSGIMRELRDRKQFTKPSVRRRNEMMKAVYRQQKQVEME' A
#
# COMPACT_ATOMS: atom_id res chain seq x y z
N MET A 1 -5.04 6.55 13.27
CA MET A 1 -4.58 5.77 14.45
C MET A 1 -5.05 4.33 14.25
N ILE A 2 -4.17 3.34 14.38
CA ILE A 2 -4.54 1.92 14.16
C ILE A 2 -4.95 1.33 15.51
N ILE A 3 -6.24 1.04 15.66
CA ILE A 3 -6.79 0.37 16.84
C ILE A 3 -7.08 -1.09 16.48
N VAL A 4 -6.60 -2.01 17.32
CA VAL A 4 -6.82 -3.46 17.20
C VAL A 4 -7.52 -3.92 18.47
N GLU A 5 -8.76 -4.33 18.32
CA GLU A 5 -9.52 -4.97 19.40
C GLU A 5 -9.01 -6.40 19.59
N VAL A 6 -8.64 -6.72 20.82
CA VAL A 6 -8.22 -8.07 21.23
C VAL A 6 -9.33 -8.63 22.11
N ARG A 7 -9.84 -9.82 21.78
CA ARG A 7 -10.84 -10.53 22.61
C ARG A 7 -10.11 -11.42 23.62
N GLU A 8 -10.75 -11.71 24.76
CA GLU A 8 -10.13 -12.45 25.89
C GLU A 8 -9.60 -13.83 25.53
N ASN A 9 -10.14 -14.48 24.49
CA ASN A 9 -9.71 -15.80 24.00
C ASN A 9 -8.83 -15.75 22.73
N GLU A 10 -8.28 -14.58 22.36
CA GLU A 10 -7.36 -14.47 21.23
C GLU A 10 -5.89 -14.61 21.63
N SER A 11 -5.18 -15.53 20.96
CA SER A 11 -3.71 -15.60 21.05
C SER A 11 -3.09 -14.29 20.55
N ILE A 12 -2.10 -13.80 21.29
CA ILE A 12 -1.32 -12.58 21.02
C ILE A 12 -0.81 -12.55 19.57
N ASP A 13 -0.39 -13.69 19.03
CA ASP A 13 0.12 -13.81 17.65
C ASP A 13 -0.93 -13.44 16.60
N ARG A 14 -2.20 -13.77 16.85
CA ARG A 14 -3.31 -13.40 15.96
C ARG A 14 -3.56 -11.89 16.00
N ALA A 15 -3.50 -11.28 17.19
CA ALA A 15 -3.61 -9.83 17.33
C ALA A 15 -2.48 -9.09 16.61
N LEU A 16 -1.23 -9.57 16.74
CA LEU A 16 -0.06 -9.03 16.03
C LEU A 16 -0.19 -9.16 14.51
N LYS A 17 -0.69 -10.31 14.03
CA LYS A 17 -0.94 -10.51 12.59
C LYS A 17 -2.00 -9.55 12.05
N LYS A 18 -3.11 -9.34 12.79
CA LYS A 18 -4.15 -8.36 12.45
C LYS A 18 -3.60 -6.94 12.45
N TYR A 19 -2.80 -6.57 13.45
CA TYR A 19 -2.13 -5.28 13.50
C TYR A 19 -1.24 -5.06 12.28
N LYS A 20 -0.36 -6.03 11.98
CA LYS A 20 0.55 -5.96 10.83
C LYS A 20 -0.21 -5.83 9.51
N MET A 21 -1.32 -6.56 9.35
CA MET A 21 -2.19 -6.42 8.18
C MET A 21 -2.83 -5.02 8.09
N LYS A 22 -3.39 -4.50 9.19
CA LYS A 22 -3.96 -3.14 9.23
C LYS A 22 -2.90 -2.07 8.95
N TYR A 23 -1.69 -2.22 9.50
CA TYR A 23 -0.55 -1.34 9.25
C TYR A 23 -0.14 -1.35 7.79
N ASN A 24 0.03 -2.52 7.18
CA ASN A 24 0.39 -2.62 5.77
C ASN A 24 -0.71 -2.08 4.85
N ARG A 25 -1.99 -2.32 5.18
CA ARG A 25 -3.14 -1.80 4.42
C ARG A 25 -3.23 -0.27 4.49
N SER A 26 -2.83 0.33 5.62
CA SER A 26 -2.80 1.78 5.76
C SER A 26 -1.80 2.46 4.82
N GLY A 27 -0.79 1.74 4.32
CA GLY A 27 0.16 2.27 3.34
C GLY A 27 1.08 3.38 3.87
N ILE A 28 1.06 3.66 5.18
CA ILE A 28 1.80 4.77 5.82
C ILE A 28 3.30 4.71 5.49
N MET A 29 3.90 3.51 5.45
CA MET A 29 5.31 3.37 5.09
C MET A 29 5.61 3.79 3.65
N ARG A 30 4.70 3.52 2.70
CA ARG A 30 4.85 3.96 1.31
C ARG A 30 4.74 5.47 1.24
N GLU A 31 3.75 6.03 1.91
CA GLU A 31 3.53 7.48 1.96
C GLU A 31 4.70 8.23 2.60
N LEU A 32 5.27 7.73 3.70
CA LEU A 32 6.46 8.30 4.32
C LEU A 32 7.66 8.31 3.37
N ARG A 33 7.86 7.23 2.60
CA ARG A 33 8.93 7.14 1.59
C ARG A 33 8.68 8.11 0.44
N ASP A 34 7.45 8.20 -0.05
CA ASP A 34 7.08 9.08 -1.15
C ASP A 34 7.23 10.56 -0.76
N ARG A 35 6.91 10.91 0.50
CA ARG A 35 7.06 12.27 1.05
C ARG A 35 8.49 12.66 1.40
N LYS A 36 9.42 11.69 1.51
CA LYS A 36 10.82 11.97 1.88
C LYS A 36 11.53 12.87 0.85
N GLN A 37 11.11 12.83 -0.41
CA GLN A 37 11.72 13.58 -1.50
C GLN A 37 10.66 14.36 -2.29
N PHE A 38 11.02 15.56 -2.74
CA PHE A 38 10.15 16.32 -3.62
C PHE A 38 10.15 15.72 -5.02
N THR A 39 8.97 15.31 -5.50
CA THR A 39 8.79 14.82 -6.86
C THR A 39 7.98 15.85 -7.66
N LYS A 40 8.57 16.38 -8.73
CA LYS A 40 7.89 17.36 -9.60
C LYS A 40 6.58 16.75 -10.15
N PRO A 41 5.46 17.52 -10.21
CA PRO A 41 4.17 17.01 -10.69
C PRO A 41 4.23 16.37 -12.08
N SER A 42 5.07 16.89 -12.98
CA SER A 42 5.28 16.35 -14.32
C SER A 42 5.89 14.94 -14.31
N VAL A 43 6.83 14.69 -13.39
CA VAL A 43 7.48 13.38 -13.23
C VAL A 43 6.48 12.37 -12.66
N ARG A 44 5.68 12.78 -11.67
CA ARG A 44 4.62 11.94 -11.10
C ARG A 44 3.60 11.52 -12.16
N ARG A 45 3.08 12.48 -12.94
CA ARG A 45 2.11 12.21 -14.02
C ARG A 45 2.68 11.29 -15.11
N ARG A 46 3.96 11.46 -15.46
CA ARG A 46 4.62 10.56 -16.42
C ARG A 46 4.66 9.12 -15.91
N ASN A 47 5.05 8.91 -14.66
CA ASN A 47 5.12 7.57 -14.04
C ASN A 47 3.73 6.92 -13.94
N GLU A 48 2.69 7.70 -13.65
CA GLU A 48 1.30 7.23 -13.63
C GLU A 48 0.86 6.71 -15.01
N MET A 49 1.11 7.47 -16.08
CA MET A 49 0.76 7.07 -17.45
C MET A 49 1.51 5.82 -17.89
N MET A 50 2.83 5.76 -17.67
CA MET A 50 3.65 4.58 -18.03
C MET A 50 3.14 3.32 -17.32
N LYS A 51 2.79 3.44 -16.04
CA LYS A 51 2.24 2.33 -15.26
C LYS A 51 0.86 1.88 -15.76
N ALA A 52 0.02 2.82 -16.21
CA ALA A 52 -1.28 2.51 -16.79
C ALA A 52 -1.15 1.75 -18.11
N VAL A 53 -0.28 2.21 -19.01
CA VAL A 53 0.01 1.54 -20.28
C VAL A 53 0.52 0.11 -20.03
N TYR A 54 1.47 -0.06 -19.11
CA TYR A 54 1.99 -1.39 -18.76
C TYR A 54 0.90 -2.34 -18.26
N ARG A 55 -0.01 -1.85 -17.39
CA ARG A 55 -1.14 -2.67 -16.90
C ARG A 55 -2.10 -3.06 -18.02
N GLN A 56 -2.42 -2.11 -18.90
CA GLN A 56 -3.30 -2.38 -20.04
C GLN A 56 -2.70 -3.44 -20.97
N GLN A 57 -1.41 -3.31 -21.32
CA GLN A 57 -0.71 -4.29 -22.14
C GLN A 57 -0.74 -5.67 -21.51
N LYS A 58 -0.46 -5.76 -20.20
CA LYS A 58 -0.52 -7.03 -19.47
C LYS A 58 -1.92 -7.63 -19.44
N GLN A 59 -2.96 -6.81 -19.36
CA GLN A 59 -4.34 -7.29 -19.35
C GLN A 59 -4.75 -7.83 -20.72
N VAL A 60 -4.37 -7.15 -21.81
CA VAL A 60 -4.61 -7.61 -23.19
C VAL A 60 -3.81 -8.87 -23.51
N GLU A 61 -2.60 -9.03 -22.97
CA GLU A 61 -1.78 -10.25 -23.14
C GLU A 61 -2.37 -11.47 -22.42
N MET A 62 -3.18 -11.25 -21.39
CA MET A 62 -3.82 -12.32 -20.61
C MET A 62 -5.20 -12.72 -21.12
N GLU A 63 -5.83 -11.89 -21.96
CA GLU A 63 -7.05 -12.20 -22.73
C GLU A 63 -6.71 -13.00 -23.99
#